data_AF-A0A847FLN6-F1
#
_entry.id   AF-A0A847FLN6-F1
#
_cell.length_a   1.000
_cell.length_b   1.000
_cell.length_c   1.000
_cell.angle_alpha   90.00
_cell.angle_beta   90.00
_cell.angle_gamma   90.00
#
_symmetry.space_group_name_H-M   'P 1'
#
loop_
_entity.id
_entity.type
_entity.pdbx_description
1 polymer ?
#
loop_
_entity_poly.entity_id
_entity_poly.type
_entity_poly.pdbx_seq_one_letter_code
_entity_poly.pdbx_strand_id
1 'polypeptide(L)'
;DLRPPDRNMQPVMETRTVTNPDGTVTQTQVMVTWVEISPDGKTVTQTWESGFMIIASSGKYTESHLVHVVAFDAAGNETKSEPVRFFVIHKPKEKKPEDSGALLLRQELLAWRDDLGAPPWWPRAMG
;
A
#
# COMPACT_ATOMS: atom_id res chain seq x y z
N ASP A 1 1.67 4.59 -2.03
CA ASP A 1 0.60 3.83 -1.38
C ASP A 1 0.91 2.34 -1.58
N LEU A 2 1.66 1.71 -0.67
CA LEU A 2 2.19 0.34 -0.85
C LEU A 2 1.22 -0.75 -0.34
N ARG A 3 -0.09 -0.50 -0.44
CA ARG A 3 -1.09 -1.48 -0.03
C ARG A 3 -1.23 -2.56 -1.11
N PRO A 4 -1.37 -3.84 -0.74
CA PRO A 4 -1.71 -4.88 -1.70
C PRO A 4 -3.00 -4.51 -2.46
N PRO A 5 -3.11 -4.86 -3.75
CA PRO A 5 -4.29 -4.60 -4.55
C PRO A 5 -5.51 -5.32 -3.97
N ASP A 6 -6.64 -4.64 -3.99
CA ASP A 6 -7.91 -5.21 -3.55
C ASP A 6 -8.54 -6.05 -4.67
N ARG A 7 -8.71 -7.35 -4.41
CA ARG A 7 -9.31 -8.30 -5.36
C ARG A 7 -10.79 -8.02 -5.67
N ASN A 8 -11.48 -7.26 -4.83
CA ASN A 8 -12.89 -6.91 -5.02
C ASN A 8 -13.06 -5.55 -5.70
N MET A 9 -11.96 -4.83 -5.94
CA MET A 9 -12.01 -3.53 -6.59
C MET A 9 -12.41 -3.69 -8.05
N GLN A 10 -13.42 -2.94 -8.46
CA GLN A 10 -13.79 -2.85 -9.88
C GLN A 10 -12.86 -1.83 -10.57
N PRO A 11 -12.60 -1.99 -11.88
CA PRO A 11 -11.92 -0.97 -12.67
C PRO A 11 -12.56 0.41 -12.50
N VAL A 12 -11.72 1.45 -12.45
CA VAL A 12 -12.17 2.83 -12.28
C VAL A 12 -12.14 3.53 -13.63
N MET A 13 -13.25 4.17 -13.99
CA MET A 13 -13.40 4.98 -15.19
C MET A 13 -13.46 6.47 -14.82
N GLU A 14 -12.87 7.32 -15.64
CA GLU A 14 -12.88 8.78 -15.50
C GLU A 14 -13.37 9.42 -16.80
N THR A 15 -14.21 10.45 -16.69
CA THR A 15 -14.58 11.28 -17.83
C THR A 15 -13.56 12.40 -17.97
N ARG A 16 -12.88 12.46 -19.13
CA ARG A 16 -11.92 13.49 -19.46
C ARG A 16 -12.39 14.41 -20.56
N THR A 17 -12.02 15.67 -20.42
CA THR A 17 -12.25 16.71 -21.41
C THR A 17 -11.08 16.76 -22.37
N VAL A 18 -11.34 16.56 -23.65
CA VAL A 18 -10.36 16.66 -24.75
C VAL A 18 -10.65 17.94 -25.52
N THR A 19 -9.64 18.81 -25.66
CA THR A 19 -9.72 20.00 -26.51
C THR A 19 -9.09 19.68 -27.86
N ASN A 20 -9.87 19.76 -28.93
CA ASN A 20 -9.42 19.49 -30.28
C ASN A 20 -8.65 20.70 -30.87
N PRO A 21 -7.81 20.51 -31.90
CA PRO A 21 -7.08 21.59 -32.55
C PRO A 21 -7.96 22.70 -33.15
N ASP A 22 -9.22 22.37 -33.47
CA ASP A 22 -10.23 23.31 -33.98
C ASP A 22 -10.96 24.12 -32.88
N GLY A 23 -10.57 23.93 -31.61
CA GLY A 23 -11.16 24.61 -30.47
C GLY A 23 -12.43 23.96 -29.91
N THR A 24 -12.90 22.86 -30.51
CA THR A 24 -14.04 22.10 -29.96
C THR A 24 -13.63 21.28 -28.73
N VAL A 25 -14.60 21.01 -27.85
CA VAL A 25 -14.38 20.24 -26.62
C VAL A 25 -15.22 18.96 -26.65
N THR A 26 -14.56 17.82 -26.45
CA THR A 26 -15.20 16.49 -26.42
C THR A 26 -15.01 15.85 -25.04
N GLN A 27 -15.99 15.09 -24.55
CA GLN A 27 -15.82 14.25 -23.36
C GLN A 27 -15.52 12.81 -23.76
N THR A 28 -14.56 12.17 -23.10
CA THR A 28 -14.17 10.77 -23.36
C THR A 28 -14.05 10.03 -22.04
N GLN A 29 -14.55 8.79 -21.99
CA GLN A 29 -14.40 7.93 -20.83
C GLN A 29 -13.09 7.14 -20.95
N VAL A 30 -12.23 7.24 -19.94
CA VAL A 30 -10.90 6.62 -19.91
C VAL A 30 -10.82 5.69 -18.69
N MET A 31 -10.26 4.49 -18.88
CA MET A 31 -10.01 3.57 -17.77
C MET A 31 -8.74 3.99 -17.03
N VAL A 32 -8.87 4.37 -15.76
CA VAL A 32 -7.77 4.89 -14.92
C VAL A 32 -7.13 3.78 -14.11
N THR A 33 -7.89 2.76 -13.75
CA THR A 33 -7.40 1.61 -12.99
C THR A 33 -8.03 0.35 -13.52
N TRP A 34 -7.22 -0.67 -13.76
CA TRP A 34 -7.68 -2.00 -14.16
C TRP A 34 -7.16 -3.07 -13.22
N VAL A 35 -7.98 -4.09 -13.01
CA VAL A 35 -7.75 -5.18 -12.06
C VAL A 35 -7.89 -6.49 -12.82
N GLU A 36 -6.85 -7.31 -12.76
CA GLU A 36 -6.81 -8.65 -13.33
C GLU A 36 -6.61 -9.67 -12.21
N ILE A 37 -7.40 -10.74 -12.25
CA ILE A 37 -7.32 -11.85 -11.30
C ILE A 37 -6.95 -13.09 -12.09
N SER A 38 -5.91 -13.81 -11.67
CA SER A 38 -5.51 -15.07 -12.32
C SER A 38 -6.65 -16.10 -12.25
N PRO A 39 -6.74 -17.05 -13.19
CA PRO A 39 -7.81 -18.05 -13.21
C PRO A 39 -7.93 -18.87 -11.91
N ASP A 40 -6.82 -19.04 -11.18
CA ASP A 40 -6.79 -19.73 -9.89
C ASP A 40 -7.10 -18.83 -8.68
N GLY A 41 -7.37 -17.54 -8.92
CA GLY A 41 -7.69 -16.54 -7.90
C GLY A 41 -6.53 -16.15 -6.98
N LYS A 42 -5.30 -16.64 -7.24
CA LYS A 42 -4.17 -16.45 -6.33
C LYS A 42 -3.35 -15.20 -6.60
N THR A 43 -3.41 -14.69 -7.81
CA THR A 43 -2.66 -13.51 -8.24
C THR A 43 -3.63 -12.40 -8.62
N VAL A 44 -3.40 -11.22 -8.07
CA VAL A 44 -4.13 -10.00 -8.41
C VAL A 44 -3.13 -9.00 -8.93
N THR A 45 -3.37 -8.52 -10.14
CA THR A 45 -2.62 -7.44 -10.76
C THR A 45 -3.52 -6.22 -10.82
N GLN A 46 -3.06 -5.12 -10.23
CA GLN A 46 -3.70 -3.82 -10.37
C GLN A 46 -2.74 -2.87 -11.06
N THR A 47 -3.23 -2.16 -12.06
CA THR A 47 -2.43 -1.21 -12.80
C THR A 47 -3.21 0.09 -12.97
N TRP A 48 -2.47 1.20 -12.93
CA TRP A 48 -3.00 2.54 -13.09
C TRP A 48 -2.55 3.13 -14.42
N GLU A 49 -3.28 4.12 -14.92
CA GLU A 49 -2.98 4.79 -16.19
C GLU A 49 -1.57 5.41 -16.22
N SER A 50 -1.04 5.83 -15.07
CA SER A 50 0.34 6.31 -14.94
C SER A 50 1.40 5.24 -15.26
N GLY A 51 0.99 3.98 -15.46
CA GLY A 51 1.88 2.85 -15.64
C GLY A 51 2.35 2.21 -14.34
N PHE A 52 1.98 2.77 -13.18
CA PHE A 52 2.18 2.12 -11.88
C PHE A 52 1.45 0.77 -11.85
N MET A 53 2.05 -0.25 -11.23
CA MET A 53 1.45 -1.58 -11.15
C MET A 53 1.83 -2.26 -9.83
N ILE A 54 0.90 -3.03 -9.27
CA ILE A 54 1.18 -3.96 -8.18
C ILE A 54 0.68 -5.34 -8.57
N ILE A 55 1.55 -6.34 -8.45
CA ILE A 55 1.22 -7.76 -8.63
C ILE A 55 1.33 -8.42 -7.26
N ALA A 56 0.22 -8.89 -6.69
CA ALA A 56 0.21 -9.57 -5.40
C ALA A 56 -0.15 -11.04 -5.54
N SER A 57 0.60 -11.90 -4.83
CA SER A 57 0.36 -13.33 -4.76
C SER A 57 0.83 -13.88 -3.41
N SER A 58 -0.02 -14.67 -2.75
CA SER A 58 0.30 -15.39 -1.50
C SER A 58 1.03 -14.54 -0.43
N GLY A 59 0.57 -13.31 -0.20
CA GLY A 59 1.12 -12.41 0.83
C GLY A 59 2.42 -11.70 0.46
N LYS A 60 2.88 -11.85 -0.79
CA LYS A 60 3.99 -11.10 -1.37
C LYS A 60 3.45 -10.17 -2.46
N TYR A 61 4.16 -9.09 -2.73
CA TYR A 61 3.86 -8.22 -3.86
C TYR A 61 5.11 -7.77 -4.59
N THR A 62 4.95 -7.55 -5.89
CA THR A 62 5.91 -6.91 -6.78
C THR A 62 5.33 -5.57 -7.20
N GLU A 63 6.09 -4.50 -7.01
CA GLU A 63 5.75 -3.16 -7.46
C GLU A 63 6.38 -2.90 -8.83
N SER A 64 5.75 -2.07 -9.67
CA SER A 64 6.36 -1.64 -10.93
C SER A 64 6.32 -0.14 -11.14
N HIS A 65 7.37 0.37 -11.77
CA HIS A 65 7.46 1.76 -12.22
C HIS A 65 7.70 1.80 -13.73
N LEU A 66 6.95 2.64 -14.43
CA LEU A 66 7.16 2.92 -15.84
C LEU A 66 7.94 4.24 -15.97
N VAL A 67 9.11 4.20 -16.59
CA VAL A 67 10.02 5.36 -16.71
C VAL A 67 10.37 5.57 -18.18
N HIS A 68 10.36 6.82 -18.63
CA HIS A 68 10.86 7.21 -19.94
C HIS A 68 11.68 8.50 -19.80
N VAL A 69 12.49 8.80 -20.80
CA VAL A 69 13.24 10.05 -20.88
C VAL A 69 12.56 10.98 -21.86
N VAL A 70 12.52 12.26 -21.51
CA VAL A 70 12.07 13.35 -22.37
C VAL A 70 13.26 14.24 -22.67
N ALA A 71 13.61 14.38 -23.95
CA ALA A 71 14.65 15.28 -24.41
C ALA A 71 14.03 16.56 -24.98
N PHE A 72 14.66 17.70 -24.70
CA PHE A 72 14.30 18.99 -25.25
C PHE A 72 15.46 19.52 -26.07
N ASP A 73 15.21 19.99 -27.30
CA ASP A 73 16.22 20.69 -28.09
C ASP A 73 16.33 22.18 -27.70
N ALA A 74 17.28 22.89 -28.32
CA ALA A 74 17.50 24.32 -28.02
C ALA A 74 16.31 25.22 -28.39
N ALA A 75 15.40 24.76 -29.26
CA ALA A 75 14.18 25.47 -29.63
C ALA A 75 12.99 25.10 -28.71
N GLY A 76 13.17 24.15 -27.79
CA GLY A 76 12.14 23.66 -26.89
C GLY A 76 11.27 22.54 -27.47
N ASN A 77 11.63 21.95 -28.62
CA ASN A 77 10.91 20.80 -29.15
C ASN A 77 11.15 19.56 -28.28
N GLU A 78 10.11 18.77 -28.06
CA GLU A 78 10.13 17.59 -27.20
C GLU A 78 10.31 16.29 -28.01
N THR A 79 11.12 15.36 -27.49
CA THR A 79 11.19 13.98 -27.98
C THR A 79 11.16 13.00 -26.79
N LYS A 80 10.22 12.06 -26.81
CA LYS A 80 10.06 11.03 -25.76
C LYS A 80 10.71 9.72 -26.18
N SER A 81 11.38 9.04 -25.26
CA SER A 81 11.83 7.66 -25.46
C SER A 81 10.67 6.68 -25.33
N GLU A 82 10.87 5.46 -25.84
CA GLU A 82 10.05 4.32 -25.42
C GLU A 82 10.18 4.11 -23.89
N PRO A 83 9.10 3.73 -23.20
CA PRO A 83 9.13 3.52 -21.77
C PRO A 83 9.76 2.18 -21.37
N VAL A 84 10.49 2.18 -20.25
CA VAL A 84 11.04 1.00 -19.62
C VAL A 84 10.30 0.71 -18.33
N ARG A 85 9.92 -0.55 -18.11
CA ARG A 85 9.26 -1.00 -16.89
C ARG A 85 10.25 -1.66 -15.94
N PHE A 86 10.30 -1.15 -14.72
CA PHE A 86 11.06 -1.74 -13.62
C PHE A 86 10.13 -2.54 -12.71
N PHE A 87 10.58 -3.71 -12.28
CA PHE A 87 9.88 -4.53 -11.28
C PHE A 87 10.70 -4.55 -10.00
N VAL A 88 10.05 -4.22 -8.87
CA VAL A 88 10.64 -4.16 -7.55
C VAL A 88 10.03 -5.27 -6.70
N ILE A 89 10.85 -6.26 -6.36
CA ILE A 89 10.47 -7.35 -5.46
C ILE A 89 11.05 -7.04 -4.08
N HIS A 90 10.19 -6.86 -3.08
CA HIS A 90 10.64 -6.58 -1.73
C HIS A 90 11.21 -7.84 -1.06
N LYS A 91 12.31 -7.68 -0.33
CA LYS A 91 12.82 -8.73 0.56
C LYS A 91 11.75 -9.04 1.63
N PRO A 92 11.60 -10.31 2.06
CA PRO A 92 10.75 -10.65 3.18
C PRO A 92 11.13 -9.82 4.42
N LYS A 93 10.14 -9.31 5.15
CA LYS A 93 10.41 -8.68 6.45
C LYS A 93 10.79 -9.77 7.44
N GLU A 94 11.93 -9.62 8.10
CA GLU A 94 12.28 -10.46 9.24
C GLU A 94 11.24 -10.23 10.35
N LYS A 95 10.70 -11.32 10.91
CA LYS A 95 9.88 -11.22 12.12
C LYS A 95 10.83 -10.82 13.24
N LYS A 96 10.72 -9.59 13.73
CA LYS A 96 11.28 -9.26 15.04
C LYS A 96 10.63 -10.20 16.04
N PRO A 97 11.38 -10.82 16.98
CA PRO A 97 10.77 -11.54 18.07
C PRO A 97 9.74 -10.61 18.71
N GLU A 98 8.54 -11.15 18.90
CA GLU A 98 7.48 -10.48 19.62
C GLU A 98 8.06 -10.26 21.01
N ASP A 99 8.43 -9.01 21.33
CA ASP A 99 8.76 -8.65 22.70
C ASP A 99 7.46 -8.81 23.45
N SER A 100 7.24 -10.02 23.99
CA SER A 100 6.13 -10.33 24.87
C SER A 100 6.37 -9.60 26.19
N GLY A 101 6.35 -8.27 26.17
CA GLY A 101 6.37 -7.41 27.36
C GLY A 101 5.21 -7.71 28.32
N ALA A 102 4.29 -8.58 27.92
CA ALA A 102 3.20 -9.08 28.75
C ALA A 102 3.61 -10.19 29.74
N LEU A 103 4.78 -10.81 29.63
CA LEU A 103 5.20 -11.87 30.58
C LEU A 103 6.08 -11.37 31.74
N LEU A 104 6.76 -10.22 31.59
CA LEU A 104 7.54 -9.64 32.68
C LEU A 104 6.67 -8.86 33.68
N LEU A 105 5.54 -8.28 33.24
CA LEU A 105 4.70 -7.45 34.12
C LEU A 105 4.00 -8.26 35.24
N ARG A 106 3.75 -9.57 35.07
CA ARG A 106 2.99 -10.35 36.05
C ARG A 106 3.83 -10.83 37.25
N GLN A 107 5.13 -11.09 37.05
CA GLN A 107 6.01 -11.51 38.15
C GLN A 107 6.46 -10.30 39.01
N GLU A 108 6.68 -9.13 38.39
CA GLU A 108 6.99 -7.91 39.13
C GLU A 108 5.79 -7.33 39.90
N LEU A 109 4.56 -7.41 39.37
CA LEU A 109 3.35 -6.99 40.11
C LEU A 109 3.03 -7.87 41.33
N LEU A 110 3.39 -9.15 41.28
CA LEU A 110 3.22 -10.07 42.42
C LEU A 110 4.27 -9.80 43.51
N ALA A 111 5.50 -9.45 43.12
CA ALA A 111 6.56 -9.08 44.06
C ALA A 111 6.24 -7.78 44.82
N TRP A 112 5.53 -6.83 44.20
CA TRP A 112 5.09 -5.58 44.84
C TRP A 112 3.89 -5.73 45.79
N ARG A 113 3.22 -6.89 45.84
CA ARG A 113 2.07 -7.10 46.72
C ARG A 113 2.48 -7.30 48.19
N ASP A 114 3.72 -7.71 48.43
CA ASP A 114 4.18 -8.08 49.77
C ASP A 114 4.91 -6.92 50.49
N ASP A 115 5.37 -5.89 49.76
CA ASP A 115 6.26 -4.84 50.29
C ASP A 115 5.59 -3.49 50.60
N LEU A 116 4.33 -3.26 50.19
CA LEU A 116 3.61 -2.03 50.52
C LEU A 116 2.41 -2.36 51.41
N GLY A 117 2.61 -2.20 52.73
CA GLY A 117 1.55 -2.25 53.72
C GLY A 117 0.32 -1.48 53.22
N ALA A 118 -0.81 -2.17 53.14
CA ALA A 118 -2.04 -1.66 52.54
C ALA A 118 -2.39 -0.26 53.11
N PRO A 119 -2.78 0.72 52.26
CA PRO A 119 -3.15 2.05 52.72
C PRO A 119 -4.34 2.01 53.70
N PRO A 120 -4.42 2.94 54.68
CA PRO A 120 -5.44 2.90 55.74
C PRO A 120 -6.89 3.07 55.28
N TRP A 121 -7.12 3.41 54.01
CA TRP A 121 -8.44 3.67 53.42
C TRP A 121 -9.00 2.49 52.62
N TRP A 122 -8.32 1.34 52.59
CA TRP A 122 -8.84 0.11 51.98
C TRP A 122 -9.95 -0.50 52.86
N PRO A 123 -11.10 -0.92 52.30
CA PRO A 123 -12.15 -1.52 53.11
C PRO A 123 -11.66 -2.84 53.71
N ARG A 124 -11.55 -2.90 55.05
CA ARG A 124 -11.46 -4.18 55.75
C ARG A 124 -12.80 -4.88 55.61
N ALA A 125 -12.82 -6.03 54.95
CA ALA A 125 -13.93 -6.95 55.09
C ALA A 125 -14.00 -7.37 56.57
N MET A 126 -15.01 -6.88 57.29
CA MET A 126 -15.39 -7.42 58.59
C MET A 126 -16.16 -8.72 58.33
N GLY A 127 -15.64 -9.82 58.85
CA GLY A 127 -16.38 -11.08 58.97
C GLY A 127 -17.39 -11.03 60.10
#